data_AF-A0A5J4PKP1-F1
#
_entry.id   AF-A0A5J4PKP1-F1
#
_cell.length_a   1.000
_cell.length_b   1.000
_cell.length_c   1.000
_cell.angle_alpha   90.00
_cell.angle_beta   90.00
_cell.angle_gamma   90.00
#
_symmetry.space_group_name_H-M   'P 1'
#
loop_
_entity.id
_entity.type
_entity.pdbx_description
1 polymer ?
#
loop_
_entity_poly.entity_id
_entity_poly.type
_entity_poly.pdbx_seq_one_letter_code
_entity_poly.pdbx_strand_id
1 'polypeptide(L)'
;VWKYIDLHPDENICEIECIRGGAYVCSKSYWEYLHGLNGLINYGLDEELITMKVINNGGKLLLVKDWVVGHIYRSKFPYQVVNQDIIYNQLLIIELFFYGEIKEKMQQRIHDTYHNLMEECVQLLEDNKSWIESEKEYMKSIKDYSRKFPQESLT
;
A
#
# COMPACT_ATOMS: atom_id res chain seq x y z
N VAL A 1 5.79 -2.46 -19.29
CA VAL A 1 5.13 -3.42 -20.21
C VAL A 1 4.34 -4.39 -19.35
N TRP A 2 3.04 -4.53 -19.56
CA TRP A 2 2.22 -5.53 -18.88
C TRP A 2 2.68 -6.92 -19.27
N LYS A 3 3.02 -7.76 -18.29
CA LYS A 3 3.31 -9.18 -18.51
C LYS A 3 1.99 -9.95 -18.35
N TYR A 4 1.47 -10.50 -19.44
CA TYR A 4 0.27 -11.34 -19.45
C TYR A 4 0.61 -12.83 -19.22
N ILE A 5 1.71 -13.09 -18.52
CA ILE A 5 2.25 -14.43 -18.31
C ILE A 5 2.06 -14.75 -16.84
N ASP A 6 1.33 -15.83 -16.57
CA ASP A 6 1.29 -16.45 -15.25
C ASP A 6 2.62 -17.16 -15.02
N LEU A 7 3.38 -16.72 -14.02
CA LEU A 7 4.68 -17.30 -13.67
C LEU A 7 4.54 -18.64 -12.92
N HIS A 8 3.35 -18.95 -12.41
CA HIS A 8 3.09 -20.11 -11.56
C HIS A 8 1.87 -20.92 -12.04
N PRO A 9 1.76 -21.28 -13.33
CA PRO A 9 0.51 -21.79 -13.93
C PRO A 9 -0.03 -23.05 -13.25
N ASP A 10 0.83 -23.84 -12.61
CA ASP A 10 0.49 -25.10 -11.95
C ASP A 10 0.14 -24.93 -10.45
N GLU A 11 0.26 -23.71 -9.91
CA GLU A 11 -0.05 -23.40 -8.51
C GLU A 11 -1.40 -22.69 -8.40
N ASN A 12 -2.35 -23.24 -7.63
CA ASN A 12 -3.62 -22.56 -7.34
C ASN A 12 -3.43 -21.35 -6.40
N ILE A 13 -2.47 -21.44 -5.49
CA ILE A 13 -2.11 -20.36 -4.57
C ILE A 13 -0.67 -20.00 -4.83
N CYS A 14 -0.41 -18.76 -5.24
CA CYS A 14 0.95 -18.25 -5.43
C CYS A 14 1.16 -16.92 -4.71
N GLU A 15 2.41 -16.65 -4.34
CA GLU A 15 2.82 -15.39 -3.73
C GLU A 15 2.92 -14.28 -4.79
N ILE A 16 2.46 -13.08 -4.45
CA ILE A 16 2.50 -11.90 -5.33
C ILE A 16 3.22 -10.75 -4.65
N GLU A 17 3.82 -9.86 -5.45
CA GLU A 17 4.59 -8.72 -4.93
C GLU A 17 3.71 -7.54 -4.48
N CYS A 18 2.51 -7.44 -5.04
CA CYS A 18 1.58 -6.35 -4.74
C CYS A 18 0.15 -6.78 -5.04
N ILE A 19 -0.77 -6.40 -4.15
CA ILE A 19 -2.20 -6.53 -4.40
C ILE A 19 -2.60 -5.57 -5.52
N ARG A 20 -3.57 -5.97 -6.34
CA ARG A 20 -4.15 -5.07 -7.34
C ARG A 20 -5.66 -5.16 -7.34
N GLY A 21 -6.31 -4.00 -7.14
CA GLY A 21 -7.76 -3.87 -7.08
C GLY A 21 -8.33 -4.12 -5.69
N GLY A 22 -9.61 -3.78 -5.50
CA GLY A 22 -10.29 -3.83 -4.20
C GLY A 22 -10.83 -5.20 -3.79
N ALA A 23 -10.36 -6.30 -4.39
CA ALA A 23 -10.84 -7.65 -4.10
C ALA A 23 -9.76 -8.47 -3.39
N TYR A 24 -9.65 -8.28 -2.09
CA TYR A 24 -8.75 -9.05 -1.23
C TYR A 24 -9.42 -9.29 0.12
N VAL A 25 -8.94 -10.31 0.84
CA VAL A 25 -9.43 -10.66 2.17
C VAL A 25 -8.26 -10.80 3.13
N CYS A 26 -8.49 -10.44 4.38
CA CYS A 26 -7.54 -10.64 5.47
C CYS A 26 -8.32 -10.84 6.78
N SER A 27 -7.65 -11.37 7.81
CA SER A 27 -8.28 -11.45 9.12
C SER A 27 -8.47 -10.03 9.70
N LYS A 28 -9.64 -9.78 10.29
CA LYS A 28 -9.95 -8.48 10.90
C LYS A 28 -8.90 -8.07 11.93
N SER A 29 -8.49 -9.00 12.79
CA SER A 29 -7.47 -8.75 13.82
C SER A 29 -6.11 -8.39 13.24
N TYR A 30 -5.74 -8.96 12.08
CA TYR A 30 -4.48 -8.62 11.42
C TYR A 30 -4.58 -7.27 10.72
N TRP A 31 -5.72 -6.96 10.09
CA TRP A 31 -6.00 -5.64 9.53
C TRP A 31 -5.89 -4.53 10.57
N GLU A 32 -6.55 -4.72 11.72
CA GLU A 32 -6.50 -3.79 12.85
C GLU A 32 -5.07 -3.69 13.41
N TYR A 33 -4.35 -4.82 13.47
CA TYR A 33 -2.94 -4.84 13.89
C TYR A 33 -2.01 -4.08 12.94
N LEU A 34 -2.27 -4.07 11.63
CA LEU A 34 -1.51 -3.26 10.67
C LEU A 34 -1.98 -1.80 10.63
N HIS A 35 -2.98 -1.41 11.43
CA HIS A 35 -3.67 -0.13 11.32
C HIS A 35 -4.29 0.13 9.93
N GLY A 36 -4.65 -0.94 9.20
CA GLY A 36 -5.29 -0.88 7.88
C GLY A 36 -4.71 0.21 6.96
N LEU A 37 -5.60 1.05 6.44
CA LEU A 37 -5.29 2.16 5.52
C LEU A 37 -5.08 3.50 6.23
N ASN A 38 -4.86 3.50 7.56
CA ASN A 38 -4.68 4.74 8.30
C ASN A 38 -3.56 5.60 7.69
N GLY A 39 -3.83 6.90 7.60
CA GLY A 39 -2.93 7.91 7.04
C GLY A 39 -3.30 8.36 5.63
N LEU A 40 -3.88 7.49 4.81
CA LEU A 40 -4.37 7.88 3.48
C LEU A 40 -5.58 8.81 3.60
N ILE A 41 -5.71 9.70 2.63
CA ILE A 41 -6.88 10.55 2.46
C ILE A 41 -7.58 10.24 1.14
N ASN A 42 -8.91 10.20 1.20
CA ASN A 42 -9.81 9.99 0.07
C ASN A 42 -9.42 8.79 -0.82
N TYR A 43 -9.03 9.03 -2.08
CA TYR A 43 -8.86 7.98 -3.08
C TYR A 43 -7.40 7.78 -3.46
N GLY A 44 -6.95 6.52 -3.43
CA GLY A 44 -5.76 6.06 -4.13
C GLY A 44 -4.64 5.60 -3.21
N LEU A 45 -3.96 4.55 -3.66
CA LEU A 45 -2.83 3.87 -3.03
C LEU A 45 -3.17 2.96 -1.85
N ASP A 46 -4.43 2.57 -1.72
CA ASP A 46 -4.91 1.62 -0.72
C ASP A 46 -4.12 0.30 -0.81
N GLU A 47 -4.01 -0.26 -2.03
CA GLU A 47 -3.33 -1.52 -2.29
C GLU A 47 -1.82 -1.44 -2.06
N GLU A 48 -1.18 -0.33 -2.48
CA GLU A 48 0.24 -0.09 -2.26
C GLU A 48 0.57 0.06 -0.78
N LEU A 49 -0.22 0.83 -0.01
CA LEU A 49 -0.01 1.01 1.42
C LEU A 49 -0.13 -0.32 2.16
N ILE A 50 -1.23 -1.06 1.96
CA ILE A 50 -1.44 -2.31 2.69
C ILE A 50 -0.41 -3.38 2.28
N THR A 51 -0.05 -3.45 0.98
CA THR A 51 1.03 -4.31 0.48
C THR A 51 2.34 -4.04 1.24
N MET A 52 2.75 -2.77 1.31
CA MET A 52 3.99 -2.38 1.98
C MET A 52 3.96 -2.70 3.47
N LYS A 53 2.83 -2.46 4.15
CA LYS A 53 2.65 -2.82 5.56
C LYS A 53 2.77 -4.32 5.80
N VAL A 54 2.09 -5.14 4.99
CA VAL A 54 2.14 -6.61 5.10
C VAL A 54 3.57 -7.12 4.91
N ILE A 55 4.25 -6.68 3.84
CA ILE A 55 5.62 -7.12 3.53
C ILE A 55 6.60 -6.68 4.61
N ASN A 56 6.53 -5.42 5.08
CA ASN A 56 7.41 -4.92 6.15
C ASN A 56 7.13 -5.59 7.51
N ASN A 57 5.94 -6.16 7.68
CA ASN A 57 5.58 -6.96 8.83
C ASN A 57 6.05 -8.43 8.73
N GLY A 58 6.59 -8.84 7.57
CA GLY A 58 7.01 -10.21 7.27
C GLY A 58 5.88 -11.11 6.76
N GLY A 59 4.67 -10.56 6.59
CA GLY A 59 3.52 -11.27 6.03
C GLY A 59 3.67 -11.55 4.54
N LYS A 60 2.69 -12.25 3.98
CA LYS A 60 2.66 -12.65 2.57
C LYS A 60 1.39 -12.17 1.90
N LEU A 61 1.48 -11.95 0.59
CA LEU A 61 0.35 -11.64 -0.27
C LEU A 61 0.13 -12.84 -1.18
N LEU A 62 -1.06 -13.41 -1.15
CA LEU A 62 -1.38 -14.64 -1.87
C LEU A 62 -2.48 -14.37 -2.89
N LEU A 63 -2.25 -14.80 -4.12
CA LEU A 63 -3.28 -14.90 -5.15
C LEU A 63 -3.89 -16.31 -5.11
N VAL A 64 -5.21 -16.39 -4.95
CA VAL A 64 -5.96 -17.65 -5.00
C VAL A 64 -6.68 -17.71 -6.36
N LYS A 65 -6.21 -18.56 -7.27
CA LYS A 65 -6.64 -18.55 -8.68
C LYS A 65 -8.06 -19.06 -8.90
N ASP A 66 -8.51 -19.96 -8.02
CA ASP A 66 -9.89 -20.44 -8.03
C ASP A 66 -10.92 -19.39 -7.55
N TRP A 67 -10.46 -18.29 -6.93
CA TRP A 67 -11.35 -17.22 -6.47
C TRP A 67 -11.43 -16.13 -7.53
N VAL A 68 -12.57 -16.08 -8.22
CA VAL A 68 -12.80 -15.11 -9.31
C VAL A 68 -13.80 -14.06 -8.89
N VAL A 69 -13.38 -12.79 -8.98
CA VAL A 69 -14.25 -11.63 -8.74
C VAL A 69 -14.33 -10.79 -10.02
N GLY A 70 -15.54 -10.59 -10.54
CA GLY A 70 -15.78 -9.70 -11.67
C GLY A 70 -15.74 -8.24 -11.24
N HIS A 71 -14.96 -7.41 -11.93
CA HIS A 71 -14.88 -5.97 -11.69
C HIS A 71 -15.21 -5.17 -12.95
N ILE A 72 -16.16 -4.23 -12.84
CA ILE A 72 -16.51 -3.33 -13.95
C ILE A 72 -15.53 -2.15 -13.93
N TYR A 73 -14.54 -2.21 -14.82
CA TYR A 73 -13.62 -1.11 -15.02
C TYR A 73 -14.33 0.08 -15.68
N ARG A 74 -14.17 1.25 -15.07
CA ARG A 74 -14.75 2.50 -15.55
C ARG A 74 -13.75 3.21 -16.45
N SER A 75 -14.25 3.88 -17.49
CA SER A 75 -13.43 4.76 -18.35
C SER A 75 -13.20 6.14 -17.73
N LYS A 76 -14.04 6.55 -16.77
CA LYS A 76 -13.91 7.81 -16.02
C LYS A 76 -14.48 7.68 -14.61
N PHE A 77 -13.98 8.49 -13.69
CA PHE A 77 -14.53 8.57 -12.33
C PHE A 77 -15.88 9.31 -12.35
N PRO A 78 -16.92 8.78 -11.66
CA PRO A 78 -18.21 9.46 -11.52
C PRO A 78 -18.23 10.50 -10.39
N TYR A 79 -17.13 10.61 -9.64
CA TYR A 79 -16.91 11.54 -8.53
C TYR A 79 -15.65 12.37 -8.80
N GLN A 80 -15.53 13.48 -8.09
CA GLN A 80 -14.32 14.30 -8.15
C GLN A 80 -13.16 13.56 -7.49
N VAL A 81 -12.05 13.47 -8.22
CA VAL A 81 -10.77 13.00 -7.69
C VAL A 81 -9.88 14.22 -7.55
N VAL A 82 -9.44 14.49 -6.33
CA VAL A 82 -8.57 15.63 -6.03
C VAL A 82 -7.13 15.15 -6.16
N ASN A 83 -6.39 15.73 -7.11
CA ASN A 83 -5.00 15.31 -7.36
C ASN A 83 -4.10 15.50 -6.13
N GLN A 84 -4.36 16.52 -5.32
CA GLN A 84 -3.64 16.78 -4.07
C GLN A 84 -3.67 15.57 -3.13
N ASP A 85 -4.81 14.89 -3.01
CA ASP A 85 -4.97 13.71 -2.15
C ASP A 85 -4.08 12.56 -2.62
N ILE A 86 -4.06 12.30 -3.92
CA ILE A 86 -3.23 11.25 -4.51
C ILE A 86 -1.75 11.57 -4.30
N ILE A 87 -1.33 12.83 -4.53
CA ILE A 87 0.05 13.26 -4.37
C ILE A 87 0.48 13.17 -2.90
N TYR A 88 -0.36 13.63 -1.96
CA TYR A 88 -0.11 13.46 -0.54
C TYR A 88 0.02 11.96 -0.17
N ASN A 89 -0.88 11.10 -0.64
CA ASN A 89 -0.82 9.65 -0.38
C ASN A 89 0.48 9.04 -0.93
N GLN A 90 0.97 9.48 -2.10
CA GLN A 90 2.27 9.06 -2.64
C GLN A 90 3.42 9.48 -1.72
N LEU A 91 3.44 10.74 -1.29
CA LEU A 91 4.47 11.27 -0.38
C LEU A 91 4.44 10.56 0.97
N LEU A 92 3.25 10.25 1.48
CA LEU A 92 3.07 9.51 2.72
C LEU A 92 3.69 8.11 2.66
N ILE A 93 3.39 7.34 1.61
CA ILE A 93 3.98 6.00 1.41
C ILE A 93 5.50 6.11 1.28
N ILE A 94 6.00 7.11 0.55
CA ILE A 94 7.44 7.36 0.43
C ILE A 94 8.06 7.62 1.79
N GLU A 95 7.42 8.46 2.60
CA GLU A 95 7.89 8.84 3.92
C GLU A 95 7.92 7.66 4.89
N LEU A 96 6.91 6.79 4.86
CA LEU A 96 6.79 5.65 5.77
C LEU A 96 7.82 4.54 5.48
N PHE A 97 8.10 4.26 4.20
CA PHE A 97 8.81 3.02 3.82
C PHE A 97 10.17 3.22 3.16
N PHE A 98 10.49 4.41 2.66
CA PHE A 98 11.72 4.63 1.89
C PHE A 98 12.67 5.58 2.62
N TYR A 99 13.97 5.42 2.39
CA TYR A 99 15.02 6.17 3.06
C TYR A 99 16.16 6.50 2.10
N GLY A 100 16.96 7.52 2.45
CA GLY A 100 18.15 7.94 1.70
C GLY A 100 17.86 8.31 0.24
N GLU A 101 18.79 7.98 -0.64
CA GLU A 101 18.78 8.40 -2.04
C GLU A 101 17.52 7.93 -2.81
N ILE A 102 16.96 6.77 -2.47
CA ILE A 102 15.75 6.26 -3.13
C ILE A 102 14.54 7.15 -2.78
N LYS A 103 14.41 7.52 -1.51
CA LYS A 103 13.35 8.44 -1.05
C LYS A 103 13.46 9.77 -1.79
N GLU A 104 14.65 10.37 -1.81
CA GLU A 104 14.91 11.65 -2.48
C GLU A 104 14.56 11.59 -3.98
N LYS A 105 14.98 10.52 -4.68
CA LYS A 105 14.65 10.31 -6.09
C LYS A 105 13.15 10.18 -6.34
N MET A 106 12.41 9.49 -5.47
CA MET A 106 10.97 9.34 -5.62
C MET A 106 10.24 10.67 -5.35
N GLN A 107 10.63 11.41 -4.32
CA GLN A 107 10.07 12.73 -4.02
C GLN A 107 10.37 13.73 -5.14
N GLN A 108 11.59 13.72 -5.70
CA GLN A 108 11.94 14.59 -6.82
C GLN A 108 11.08 14.29 -8.07
N ARG A 109 10.83 13.02 -8.39
CA ARG A 109 9.97 12.66 -9.53
C ARG A 109 8.54 13.16 -9.36
N ILE A 110 8.00 13.10 -8.14
CA ILE A 110 6.67 13.63 -7.83
C ILE A 110 6.69 15.16 -7.98
N HIS A 111 7.70 15.83 -7.41
CA HIS A 111 7.88 17.27 -7.52
C HIS A 111 7.93 17.72 -8.99
N ASP A 112 8.76 17.07 -9.82
CA ASP A 112 8.91 17.44 -11.24
C ASP A 112 7.59 17.30 -12.02
N THR A 113 6.76 16.33 -11.63
CA THR A 113 5.47 16.06 -12.28
C THR A 113 4.37 17.00 -11.79
N TYR A 114 4.37 17.37 -10.51
CA TYR A 114 3.26 18.07 -9.84
C TYR A 114 3.71 19.31 -9.05
N HIS A 115 4.71 20.03 -9.54
CA HIS A 115 5.34 21.18 -8.86
C HIS A 115 4.33 22.22 -8.34
N ASN A 116 3.21 22.42 -9.05
CA ASN A 116 2.17 23.40 -8.69
C ASN A 116 1.31 23.02 -7.48
N LEU A 117 1.33 21.76 -7.05
CA LEU A 117 0.58 21.26 -5.87
C LEU A 117 1.51 20.83 -4.73
N MET A 118 2.83 20.91 -4.94
CA MET A 118 3.79 20.29 -4.05
C MET A 118 3.89 20.98 -2.69
N GLU A 119 3.82 22.32 -2.66
CA GLU A 119 3.86 23.09 -1.40
C GLU A 119 2.72 22.68 -0.45
N GLU A 120 1.49 22.62 -0.97
CA GLU A 120 0.32 22.21 -0.19
C GLU A 120 0.41 20.75 0.29
N CYS A 121 0.89 19.85 -0.57
CA CYS A 121 1.05 18.44 -0.20
C CYS A 121 2.14 18.21 0.86
N VAL A 122 3.25 18.96 0.78
CA VAL A 122 4.31 18.94 1.78
C VAL A 122 3.82 19.50 3.11
N GLN A 123 3.01 20.57 3.08
CA GLN A 123 2.41 21.11 4.30
C GLN A 123 1.50 20.07 4.98
N LEU A 124 0.64 19.38 4.22
CA LEU A 124 -0.18 18.28 4.77
C LEU A 124 0.67 17.16 5.39
N LEU A 125 1.82 16.84 4.79
CA LEU A 125 2.74 15.84 5.32
C LEU A 125 3.38 16.30 6.64
N GLU A 126 3.78 17.58 6.72
CA GLU A 126 4.35 18.16 7.95
C GLU A 126 3.29 18.25 9.07
N ASP A 127 2.05 18.62 8.73
CA ASP A 127 0.94 18.64 9.69
C ASP A 127 0.69 17.23 10.29
N ASN A 128 0.89 16.18 9.49
CA ASN A 128 0.74 14.78 9.89
C ASN A 128 2.03 14.13 10.44
N LYS A 129 3.12 14.87 10.59
CA LYS A 129 4.44 14.34 10.97
C LYS A 129 4.46 13.58 12.28
N SER A 130 3.74 14.08 13.29
CA SER A 130 3.66 13.41 14.59
C SER A 130 3.07 12.01 14.47
N TRP A 131 2.02 11.86 13.66
CA TRP A 131 1.42 10.57 13.36
C TRP A 131 2.37 9.68 12.56
N ILE A 132 3.02 10.23 11.53
CA ILE A 132 3.97 9.50 10.67
C ILE A 132 5.10 8.88 11.51
N GLU A 133 5.71 9.65 12.42
CA GLU A 133 6.77 9.14 13.27
C GLU A 133 6.26 8.06 14.24
N SER A 134 5.06 8.24 14.80
CA SER A 134 4.43 7.22 15.65
C SER A 134 4.15 5.92 14.87
N GLU A 135 3.71 6.02 13.61
CA GLU A 135 3.41 4.87 12.76
C GLU A 135 4.71 4.15 12.36
N LYS A 136 5.79 4.89 12.04
CA LYS A 136 7.12 4.29 11.80
C LYS A 136 7.62 3.51 13.02
N GLU A 137 7.47 4.06 14.22
CA GLU A 137 7.84 3.38 15.47
C GLU A 137 7.00 2.13 15.70
N TYR A 138 5.69 2.24 15.51
CA TYR A 138 4.77 1.11 15.63
C TYR A 138 5.13 -0.01 14.65
N MET A 139 5.31 0.31 13.36
CA MET A 139 5.70 -0.66 12.33
C MET A 139 7.02 -1.36 12.66
N LYS A 140 8.00 -0.65 13.24
CA LYS A 140 9.25 -1.26 13.73
C LYS A 140 9.01 -2.25 14.88
N SER A 141 8.05 -1.95 15.76
CA SER A 141 7.73 -2.81 16.92
C SER A 141 7.05 -4.13 16.54
N ILE A 142 6.38 -4.18 15.38
CA ILE A 142 5.55 -5.33 14.99
C ILE A 142 6.22 -6.32 14.03
N LYS A 143 7.47 -6.11 13.62
CA LYS A 143 8.21 -6.78 12.53
C LYS A 143 8.25 -8.33 12.52
N ASP A 144 7.81 -9.00 13.59
CA ASP A 144 7.73 -10.46 13.66
C ASP A 144 6.28 -10.92 13.85
N TYR A 145 5.53 -10.91 12.74
CA TYR A 145 4.12 -11.31 12.75
C TYR A 145 3.93 -12.79 13.16
N SER A 146 4.91 -13.64 12.85
CA SER A 146 4.83 -15.10 13.02
C SER A 146 4.59 -15.51 14.47
N ARG A 147 5.04 -14.68 15.41
CA ARG A 147 4.85 -14.85 16.85
C ARG A 147 3.41 -14.62 17.30
N LYS A 148 2.66 -13.74 16.61
CA LYS A 148 1.32 -13.30 17.01
C LYS A 148 0.21 -13.92 16.17
N PHE A 149 0.50 -14.19 14.89
CA PHE A 149 -0.41 -14.82 13.94
C PHE A 149 0.31 -16.02 13.30
N PRO A 150 0.39 -17.16 14.01
CA PRO A 150 1.02 -18.35 13.46
C PRO A 150 0.27 -18.78 12.20
N GLN A 151 1.02 -19.02 11.11
CA GLN A 151 0.44 -19.59 9.91
C GLN A 151 0.16 -21.06 10.16
N GLU A 152 -1.12 -21.45 10.13
CA GLU A 152 -1.48 -22.86 9.93
C GLU A 152 -1.11 -23.24 8.49
N SER A 153 -0.65 -24.47 8.30
CA SER A 153 -0.34 -24.96 6.95
C SER A 153 -1.60 -24.91 6.11
N LEU A 154 -1.57 -24.15 5.02
CA LEU A 154 -2.56 -24.22 3.96
C LEU A 154 -2.36 -25.55 3.23
N THR A 155 -2.78 -26.65 3.86
CA THR A 155 -2.82 -28.01 3.29
C THR A 155 -4.10 -28.23 2.51
#